data_AF-A0A554IBC9-F1
#
_entry.id   AF-A0A554IBC9-F1
#
_cell.length_a   1.000
_cell.length_b   1.000
_cell.length_c   1.000
_cell.angle_alpha   90.00
_cell.angle_beta   90.00
_cell.angle_gamma   90.00
#
_symmetry.space_group_name_H-M   'P 1'
#
loop_
_entity.id
_entity.type
_entity.pdbx_description
1 polymer ?
#
loop_
_entity_poly.entity_id
_entity_poly.type
_entity_poly.pdbx_seq_one_letter_code
_entity_poly.pdbx_strand_id
1 'polypeptide(L)'
;MQVAQGLYEQGLITYHRTDSVNLAKQAIFAARGFIEKEYGKNYLPDTPRIYKTKSKVAQEAHEAIRPTDIKLKIENFKLKIGRDESRLYSLIWKRMVACQMREAIFEETKVDIEAGSFLFRAMWSELKFDGWKKIYGKDEEKENKLPFLEIGNSLKLIKLLPSQHFTEPPPRYTEATLIKALEERGIGRPSTYAPIISTIQERQYVEKLEKKFTPTPLGEVVNDFLVSNFSDIVDVGFTAKMEDDLDSIARGENQWIPVIADFYEPFEKNLEEAQKKGRVKVPVEETEEKCEKCGAPMVIRIGKFGKFLACSRFPECDFTKPYLNKTGLR
;
A
#
# COMPACT_ATOMS: atom_id res chain seq x y z
N MET A 1 -11.06 2.34 -5.36
CA MET A 1 -11.23 2.36 -6.84
C MET A 1 -12.62 2.80 -7.27
N GLN A 2 -13.72 2.24 -6.75
CA GLN A 2 -15.09 2.68 -7.10
C GLN A 2 -15.30 4.20 -6.98
N VAL A 3 -14.84 4.81 -5.89
CA VAL A 3 -14.91 6.28 -5.70
C VAL A 3 -14.15 7.04 -6.80
N ALA A 4 -12.97 6.55 -7.21
CA ALA A 4 -12.19 7.17 -8.28
C ALA A 4 -12.87 7.04 -9.65
N GLN A 5 -13.50 5.89 -9.92
CA GLN A 5 -14.32 5.69 -11.11
C GLN A 5 -15.46 6.72 -11.16
N GLY A 6 -16.19 6.91 -10.05
CA GLY A 6 -17.27 7.89 -9.99
C GLY A 6 -16.80 9.33 -10.23
N LEU A 7 -15.65 9.72 -9.68
CA LEU A 7 -15.04 11.03 -9.96
C LEU A 7 -14.63 11.19 -11.43
N TYR A 8 -14.09 10.14 -12.05
CA TYR A 8 -13.69 10.14 -13.47
C TYR A 8 -14.90 10.25 -14.39
N GLU A 9 -15.96 9.47 -14.17
CA GLU A 9 -17.19 9.49 -14.98
C GLU A 9 -17.93 10.82 -14.89
N GLN A 10 -17.81 11.53 -13.77
CA GLN A 10 -18.32 12.89 -13.59
C GLN A 10 -17.41 13.97 -14.21
N GLY A 11 -16.27 13.58 -14.78
CA GLY A 11 -15.31 14.51 -15.40
C GLY A 11 -14.53 15.37 -14.41
N LEU A 12 -14.42 14.95 -13.14
CA LEU A 12 -13.73 15.71 -12.10
C LEU A 12 -12.23 15.42 -12.04
N ILE A 13 -11.82 14.20 -12.39
CA ILE A 13 -10.42 13.76 -12.42
C ILE A 13 -10.08 13.10 -13.75
N THR A 14 -8.79 13.02 -14.07
CA THR A 14 -8.27 12.21 -15.18
C THR A 14 -8.44 10.70 -14.92
N TYR A 15 -8.16 9.87 -15.93
CA TYR A 15 -8.30 8.42 -15.83
C TYR A 15 -7.44 7.86 -14.68
N HIS A 16 -8.09 7.09 -13.80
CA HIS A 16 -7.54 6.70 -12.50
C HIS A 16 -6.75 5.38 -12.52
N ARG A 17 -6.69 4.69 -13.66
CA ARG A 17 -5.87 3.47 -13.85
C ARG A 17 -4.68 3.81 -14.73
N THR A 18 -3.70 4.44 -14.10
CA THR A 18 -2.50 4.95 -14.75
C THR A 18 -1.32 4.66 -13.85
N ASP A 19 -0.21 4.25 -14.43
CA ASP A 19 1.10 4.19 -13.79
C ASP A 19 1.92 5.46 -14.06
N SER A 20 1.35 6.40 -14.83
CA SER A 20 2.01 7.63 -15.21
C SER A 20 1.98 8.67 -14.10
N VAL A 21 3.11 9.34 -13.90
CA VAL A 21 3.21 10.56 -13.08
C VAL A 21 3.34 11.82 -13.94
N ASN A 22 3.29 11.67 -15.27
CA ASN A 22 3.42 12.78 -16.20
C ASN A 22 2.20 13.71 -16.13
N LEU A 23 2.42 15.00 -16.35
CA LEU A 23 1.38 16.02 -16.38
C LEU A 23 1.41 16.71 -17.74
N ALA A 24 0.25 16.90 -18.36
CA ALA A 24 0.10 17.64 -19.59
C ALA A 24 0.58 19.08 -19.40
N LYS A 25 1.22 19.65 -20.43
CA LYS A 25 1.74 21.02 -20.40
C LYS A 25 0.67 22.05 -19.99
N GLN A 26 -0.56 21.85 -20.46
CA GLN A 26 -1.71 22.70 -20.11
C GLN A 26 -2.04 22.63 -18.61
N ALA A 27 -1.99 21.44 -18.02
CA ALA A 27 -2.25 21.24 -16.58
C ALA A 27 -1.16 21.87 -15.72
N ILE A 28 0.11 21.74 -16.12
CA ILE A 28 1.24 22.40 -15.46
C ILE A 28 1.06 23.92 -15.52
N PHE A 29 0.76 24.49 -16.69
CA PHE A 29 0.55 25.92 -16.85
C PHE A 29 -0.63 26.43 -15.99
N ALA A 30 -1.74 25.71 -15.98
CA ALA A 30 -2.90 26.04 -15.15
C ALA A 30 -2.57 26.01 -13.65
N ALA A 31 -1.83 24.98 -13.18
CA ALA A 31 -1.40 24.88 -11.80
C ALA A 31 -0.45 26.02 -11.41
N ARG A 32 0.50 26.39 -12.28
CA ARG A 32 1.41 27.52 -12.04
C ARG A 32 0.65 28.84 -11.87
N GLY A 33 -0.26 29.16 -12.79
CA GLY A 33 -1.08 30.38 -12.70
C GLY A 33 -1.98 30.38 -11.47
N PHE A 34 -2.52 29.22 -11.10
CA PHE A 34 -3.30 29.05 -9.88
C PHE A 34 -2.45 29.27 -8.61
N ILE A 35 -1.25 28.69 -8.55
CA ILE A 35 -0.33 28.83 -7.41
C ILE A 35 0.10 30.28 -7.22
N GLU A 36 0.50 30.95 -8.30
CA GLU A 36 0.92 32.36 -8.24
C GLU A 36 -0.20 33.26 -7.73
N LYS A 37 -1.44 33.04 -8.20
CA LYS A 37 -2.60 33.84 -7.81
C LYS A 37 -3.04 33.59 -6.36
N GLU A 38 -3.13 32.33 -5.94
CA GLU A 38 -3.76 31.96 -4.66
C GLU A 38 -2.77 31.90 -3.49
N TYR A 39 -1.51 31.54 -3.75
CA TYR A 39 -0.48 31.39 -2.71
C TYR A 39 0.64 32.41 -2.83
N GLY A 40 0.80 33.04 -4.00
CA GLY A 40 1.82 34.07 -4.24
C GLY A 40 3.09 33.51 -4.89
N LYS A 41 3.87 34.42 -5.50
CA LYS A 41 5.07 34.11 -6.28
C LYS A 41 6.14 33.31 -5.50
N ASN A 42 6.23 33.51 -4.19
CA ASN A 42 7.19 32.78 -3.34
C ASN A 42 6.93 31.26 -3.28
N TYR A 43 5.71 30.81 -3.55
CA TYR A 43 5.35 29.38 -3.59
C TYR A 43 5.48 28.76 -4.98
N LEU A 44 5.69 29.59 -6.01
CA LEU A 44 5.87 29.15 -7.38
C LEU A 44 7.35 28.84 -7.65
N PRO A 45 7.70 27.62 -8.11
CA PRO A 45 9.05 27.33 -8.59
C PRO A 45 9.38 28.13 -9.86
N ASP A 46 10.64 28.53 -10.01
CA ASP A 46 11.10 29.36 -11.14
C ASP A 46 10.84 28.64 -12.48
N THR A 47 11.13 27.34 -12.53
CA THR A 47 10.84 26.46 -13.67
C THR A 47 9.71 25.47 -13.36
N PRO A 48 8.93 25.03 -14.38
CA PRO A 48 7.91 23.99 -14.18
C PRO A 48 8.53 22.69 -13.67
N ARG A 49 7.86 22.01 -12.73
CA ARG A 49 8.27 20.69 -12.25
C ARG A 49 7.70 19.63 -13.20
N ILE A 50 8.59 18.93 -13.90
CA ILE A 50 8.24 17.85 -14.82
C ILE A 50 8.54 16.52 -14.14
N TYR A 51 7.53 15.67 -14.07
CA TYR A 51 7.64 14.32 -13.53
C TYR A 51 7.59 13.32 -14.68
N LYS A 52 8.55 12.39 -14.69
CA LYS A 52 8.61 11.29 -15.64
C LYS A 52 8.42 9.98 -14.91
N THR A 53 7.65 9.09 -15.51
CA THR A 53 7.47 7.74 -15.01
C THR A 53 8.79 6.98 -15.13
N LYS A 54 9.19 6.29 -14.06
CA LYS A 54 10.42 5.49 -14.05
C LYS A 54 10.21 4.05 -14.51
N SER A 55 8.96 3.58 -14.58
CA SER A 55 8.65 2.23 -15.09
C SER A 55 8.97 2.18 -16.59
N LYS A 56 9.62 1.08 -17.02
CA LYS A 56 9.82 0.77 -18.45
C LYS A 56 8.49 0.52 -19.20
N VAL A 57 7.42 0.35 -18.43
CA VAL A 57 6.10 -0.15 -18.83
C VAL A 57 5.11 0.99 -19.16
N ALA A 58 5.38 2.21 -18.70
CA ALA A 58 4.43 3.31 -18.82
C ALA A 58 4.07 3.59 -20.28
N GLN A 59 2.81 3.36 -20.62
CA GLN A 59 2.23 3.91 -21.84
C GLN A 59 2.30 5.43 -21.72
N GLU A 60 3.25 6.07 -22.41
CA GLU A 60 3.47 7.53 -22.40
C GLU A 60 2.23 8.35 -22.82
N ALA A 61 1.18 7.69 -23.31
CA ALA A 61 -0.10 8.29 -23.64
C ALA A 61 -0.99 8.63 -22.42
N HIS A 62 -0.69 8.11 -21.22
CA HIS A 62 -1.49 8.38 -20.03
C HIS A 62 -0.90 9.46 -19.14
N GLU A 63 -1.78 10.26 -18.56
CA GLU A 63 -1.45 11.32 -17.61
C GLU A 63 -1.60 10.82 -16.16
N ALA A 64 -0.97 11.51 -15.21
CA ALA A 64 -1.20 11.32 -13.79
C ALA A 64 -2.66 11.55 -13.40
N ILE A 65 -3.06 10.94 -12.27
CA ILE A 65 -4.36 11.20 -11.64
C ILE A 65 -4.35 12.60 -11.05
N ARG A 66 -5.12 13.51 -11.63
CA ARG A 66 -5.23 14.91 -11.21
C ARG A 66 -6.65 15.44 -11.45
N PRO A 67 -7.01 16.59 -10.87
CA PRO A 67 -8.23 17.30 -11.25
C PRO A 67 -8.22 17.66 -12.74
N THR A 68 -9.37 17.58 -13.40
CA THR A 68 -9.56 18.07 -14.77
C THR A 68 -9.43 19.59 -14.84
N ASP A 69 -9.95 20.31 -13.84
CA ASP A 69 -9.77 21.74 -13.62
C ASP A 69 -9.25 22.01 -12.20
N ILE A 70 -8.09 22.68 -12.11
CA ILE A 70 -7.42 23.01 -10.84
C ILE A 70 -8.20 24.07 -10.03
N LYS A 71 -9.06 24.87 -10.67
CA LYS A 71 -9.85 25.93 -10.02
C LYS A 71 -11.03 25.39 -9.24
N LEU A 72 -11.44 24.14 -9.50
CA LEU A 72 -12.51 23.47 -8.78
C LEU A 72 -12.01 23.01 -7.41
N LYS A 73 -11.97 23.91 -6.43
CA LYS A 73 -11.90 23.52 -5.01
C LYS A 73 -13.23 22.87 -4.62
N ILE A 74 -13.22 21.95 -3.65
CA ILE A 74 -14.46 21.29 -3.16
C ILE A 74 -15.52 22.31 -2.75
N GLU A 75 -15.10 23.41 -2.15
CA GLU A 75 -15.96 24.54 -1.76
C GLU A 75 -16.73 25.16 -2.95
N ASN A 76 -16.19 25.00 -4.16
CA ASN A 76 -16.74 25.55 -5.40
C ASN A 76 -17.53 24.52 -6.22
N PHE A 77 -17.76 23.32 -5.70
CA PHE A 77 -18.49 22.28 -6.43
C PHE A 77 -19.97 22.64 -6.53
N LYS A 78 -20.46 22.81 -7.76
CA LYS A 78 -21.90 22.95 -8.05
C LYS A 78 -22.65 21.62 -7.93
N LEU A 79 -21.95 20.51 -8.10
CA LEU A 79 -22.47 19.15 -7.98
C LEU A 79 -22.36 18.67 -6.53
N LYS A 80 -23.46 18.13 -5.98
CA LYS A 80 -23.39 17.40 -4.72
C LYS A 80 -22.71 16.05 -4.97
N ILE A 81 -21.45 15.96 -4.57
CA ILE A 81 -20.72 14.69 -4.53
C ILE A 81 -20.80 14.07 -3.13
N GLY A 82 -20.67 12.75 -3.05
CA GLY A 82 -20.68 12.04 -1.78
C GLY A 82 -19.47 12.37 -0.89
N ARG A 83 -19.53 11.93 0.37
CA ARG A 83 -18.49 12.20 1.37
C ARG A 83 -17.14 11.60 0.96
N ASP A 84 -17.14 10.38 0.44
CA ASP A 84 -15.91 9.66 0.09
C ASP A 84 -15.30 10.21 -1.20
N GLU A 85 -16.13 10.56 -2.19
CA GLU A 85 -15.74 11.28 -3.40
C GLU A 85 -15.09 12.62 -3.04
N SER A 86 -15.68 13.37 -2.11
CA SER A 86 -15.13 14.64 -1.65
C SER A 86 -13.75 14.47 -1.04
N ARG A 87 -13.58 13.48 -0.17
CA ARG A 87 -12.29 13.22 0.49
C ARG A 87 -11.23 12.78 -0.52
N LEU A 88 -11.57 11.90 -1.45
CA LEU A 88 -10.64 11.43 -2.48
C LEU A 88 -10.25 12.55 -3.44
N TYR A 89 -11.23 13.34 -3.90
CA TYR A 89 -10.96 14.50 -4.75
C TYR A 89 -10.06 15.51 -4.03
N SER A 90 -10.31 15.79 -2.73
CA SER A 90 -9.46 16.68 -1.93
C SER A 90 -8.02 16.21 -1.93
N LEU A 91 -7.79 14.91 -1.75
CA LEU A 91 -6.46 14.31 -1.72
C LEU A 91 -5.76 14.46 -3.08
N ILE A 92 -6.46 14.14 -4.17
CA ILE A 92 -5.96 14.26 -5.55
C ILE A 92 -5.62 15.72 -5.87
N TRP A 93 -6.52 16.65 -5.54
CA TRP A 93 -6.33 18.09 -5.74
C TRP A 93 -5.13 18.61 -4.96
N LYS A 94 -5.04 18.29 -3.66
CA LYS A 94 -3.92 18.69 -2.80
C LYS A 94 -2.59 18.18 -3.38
N ARG A 95 -2.56 16.93 -3.85
CA ARG A 95 -1.36 16.35 -4.46
C ARG A 95 -0.96 17.05 -5.75
N MET A 96 -1.93 17.36 -6.63
CA MET A 96 -1.69 18.09 -7.88
C MET A 96 -1.09 19.47 -7.62
N VAL A 97 -1.67 20.24 -6.70
CA VAL A 97 -1.15 21.58 -6.37
C VAL A 97 0.22 21.49 -5.71
N ALA A 98 0.36 20.65 -4.67
CA ALA A 98 1.60 20.53 -3.90
C ALA A 98 2.79 20.09 -4.76
N CYS A 99 2.60 19.17 -5.73
CA CYS A 99 3.69 18.73 -6.60
C CYS A 99 4.20 19.82 -7.55
N GLN A 100 3.46 20.91 -7.75
CA GLN A 100 3.88 22.04 -8.59
C GLN A 100 4.38 23.24 -7.76
N MET A 101 4.45 23.12 -6.43
CA MET A 101 4.91 24.17 -5.52
C MET A 101 6.41 24.09 -5.22
N ARG A 102 6.94 25.16 -4.62
CA ARG A 102 8.33 25.24 -4.13
C ARG A 102 8.53 24.28 -2.93
N GLU A 103 9.77 23.84 -2.74
CA GLU A 103 10.15 22.97 -1.62
C GLU A 103 9.93 23.66 -0.26
N ALA A 104 9.63 22.85 0.75
CA ALA A 104 9.69 23.30 2.13
C ALA A 104 11.17 23.39 2.55
N ILE A 105 11.55 24.45 3.26
CA ILE A 105 12.92 24.69 3.71
C ILE A 105 12.96 24.54 5.22
N PHE A 106 13.88 23.69 5.68
CA PHE A 106 14.15 23.44 7.09
C PHE A 106 15.57 23.87 7.43
N GLU A 107 15.75 24.37 8.64
CA GLU A 107 17.04 24.52 9.27
C GLU A 107 17.21 23.39 10.29
N GLU A 108 18.22 22.55 10.09
CA GLU A 108 18.55 21.47 11.01
C GLU A 108 19.75 21.88 11.86
N THR A 109 19.58 21.85 13.19
CA THR A 109 20.68 22.07 14.14
C THR A 109 20.98 20.78 14.87
N LYS A 110 22.25 20.38 14.80
CA LYS A 110 22.79 19.20 15.47
C LYS A 110 23.74 19.65 16.57
N VAL A 111 23.46 19.23 17.79
CA VAL A 111 24.25 19.58 18.96
C VAL A 111 24.86 18.30 19.53
N ASP A 112 26.18 18.27 19.57
CA ASP A 112 26.96 17.25 20.23
C ASP A 112 27.38 17.78 21.61
N ILE A 113 27.05 17.03 22.67
CA ILE A 113 27.23 17.42 24.07
C ILE A 113 28.19 16.41 24.70
N GLU A 114 29.38 16.89 25.02
CA GLU A 114 30.38 16.11 25.75
C GLU A 114 30.04 16.11 27.25
N ALA A 115 30.00 14.93 27.85
CA ALA A 115 29.72 14.74 29.27
C ALA A 115 30.66 13.68 29.84
N GLY A 116 31.86 14.09 30.28
CA GLY A 116 32.91 13.18 30.71
C GLY A 116 33.38 12.30 29.55
N SER A 117 33.21 10.99 29.67
CA SER A 117 33.56 10.02 28.61
C SER A 117 32.44 9.76 27.60
N PHE A 118 31.28 10.40 27.76
CA PHE A 118 30.11 10.17 26.92
C PHE A 118 29.86 11.32 25.94
N LEU A 119 29.28 10.99 24.79
CA LEU A 119 28.79 11.95 23.80
C LEU A 119 27.28 11.79 23.66
N PHE A 120 26.54 12.84 24.04
CA PHE A 120 25.11 12.94 23.77
C PHE A 120 24.90 13.73 22.48
N ARG A 121 23.88 13.37 21.72
CA ARG A 121 23.52 14.07 20.48
C ARG A 121 22.05 14.40 20.49
N ALA A 122 21.73 15.64 20.18
CA ALA A 122 20.37 16.10 19.99
C ALA A 122 20.24 16.83 18.64
N MET A 123 19.07 16.67 18.02
CA MET A 123 18.77 17.24 16.70
C MET A 123 17.48 18.05 16.80
N TRP A 124 17.51 19.24 16.23
CA TRP A 124 16.37 20.13 16.09
C TRP A 124 16.16 20.45 14.61
N SER A 125 14.90 20.55 14.20
CA SER A 125 14.50 20.95 12.85
C SER A 125 13.48 22.07 12.96
N GLU A 126 13.77 23.21 12.33
CA GLU A 126 12.89 24.38 12.31
C GLU A 126 12.43 24.65 10.87
N LEU A 127 11.11 24.80 10.69
CA LEU A 127 10.53 25.13 9.39
C LEU A 127 10.72 26.62 9.05
N LYS A 128 11.66 26.94 8.16
CA LYS A 128 11.89 28.32 7.69
C LYS A 128 10.94 28.73 6.57
N PHE A 129 10.49 27.77 5.75
CA PHE A 129 9.50 28.01 4.71
C PHE A 129 8.65 26.75 4.46
N ASP A 130 7.33 26.89 4.50
CA ASP A 130 6.39 25.77 4.41
C ASP A 130 6.22 25.21 2.99
N GLY A 131 6.48 25.99 1.94
CA GLY A 131 6.42 25.53 0.55
C GLY A 131 5.16 24.72 0.24
N TRP A 132 5.34 23.53 -0.35
CA TRP A 132 4.24 22.60 -0.64
C TRP A 132 3.49 22.08 0.60
N LYS A 133 4.11 22.07 1.80
CA LYS A 133 3.45 21.59 3.04
C LYS A 133 2.23 22.44 3.38
N LYS A 134 2.20 23.72 2.96
CA LYS A 134 1.06 24.63 3.14
C LYS A 134 -0.28 24.03 2.70
N ILE A 135 -0.27 23.17 1.67
CA ILE A 135 -1.47 22.55 1.10
C ILE A 135 -2.05 21.45 2.00
N TYR A 136 -1.21 20.76 2.76
CA TYR A 136 -1.62 19.67 3.64
C TYR A 136 -2.05 20.15 5.03
N GLY A 137 -1.68 21.38 5.39
CA GLY A 137 -1.90 21.96 6.71
C GLY A 137 -0.64 21.86 7.57
N LYS A 138 -0.64 22.52 8.72
CA LYS A 138 0.40 22.33 9.74
C LYS A 138 0.13 21.00 10.45
N ASP A 139 1.09 20.09 10.43
CA ASP A 139 1.13 19.06 11.46
C ASP A 139 1.25 19.78 12.81
N GLU A 140 0.52 19.35 13.83
CA GLU A 140 0.71 19.81 15.21
C GLU A 140 2.05 19.29 15.78
N GLU A 141 3.13 19.44 15.03
CA GLU A 141 4.46 19.30 15.58
C GLU A 141 4.61 20.40 16.61
N LYS A 142 4.69 19.99 17.88
CA LYS A 142 5.16 20.87 18.95
C LYS A 142 6.53 21.35 18.52
N GLU A 143 6.61 22.56 17.98
CA GLU A 143 7.86 23.24 17.68
C GLU A 143 8.63 23.36 19.00
N ASN A 144 9.47 22.36 19.28
CA ASN A 144 10.43 22.43 20.35
C ASN A 144 11.51 23.40 19.87
N LYS A 145 11.32 24.69 20.16
CA LYS A 145 12.32 25.70 19.85
C LYS A 145 13.64 25.30 20.49
N LEU A 146 14.70 25.29 19.68
CA LEU A 146 16.05 25.11 20.17
C LEU A 146 16.35 26.27 21.13
N PRO A 147 16.76 26.01 22.39
CA PRO A 147 17.26 27.07 23.26
C PRO A 147 18.55 27.64 22.65
N PHE A 148 18.84 28.92 22.92
CA PHE A 148 20.12 29.49 22.49
C PHE A 148 21.28 28.67 23.07
N LEU A 149 22.19 28.23 22.19
CA LEU A 149 23.37 27.45 22.52
C LEU A 149 24.55 27.96 21.72
N GLU A 150 25.68 28.15 22.39
CA GLU A 150 26.97 28.43 21.76
C GLU A 150 27.98 27.33 22.07
N ILE A 151 28.97 27.19 21.20
CA ILE A 151 30.09 26.27 21.40
C ILE A 151 30.80 26.63 22.70
N GLY A 152 31.02 25.64 23.57
CA GLY A 152 31.65 25.82 24.87
C GLY A 152 30.69 26.22 26.00
N ASN A 153 29.38 26.37 25.73
CA ASN A 153 28.40 26.55 26.80
C ASN A 153 28.38 25.32 27.73
N SER A 154 28.47 25.59 29.03
CA SER A 154 28.31 24.55 30.05
C SER A 154 26.82 24.26 30.27
N LEU A 155 26.43 22.99 30.14
CA LEU A 155 25.06 22.54 30.33
C LEU A 155 24.87 21.87 31.70
N LYS A 156 23.73 22.14 32.34
CA LYS A 156 23.34 21.47 33.59
C LYS A 156 22.52 20.21 33.27
N LEU A 157 22.97 19.06 33.76
CA LEU A 157 22.16 17.84 33.74
C LEU A 157 20.93 18.02 34.63
N ILE A 158 19.74 18.04 34.02
CA ILE A 158 18.46 18.14 34.75
C ILE A 158 18.00 16.75 35.19
N LYS A 159 18.01 15.78 34.27
CA LYS A 159 17.53 14.42 34.50
C LYS A 159 18.21 13.45 33.54
N LEU A 160 18.56 12.27 34.03
CA LEU A 160 18.94 11.12 33.21
C LEU A 160 17.74 10.16 33.15
N LEU A 161 17.28 9.82 31.96
CA LEU A 161 16.19 8.87 31.73
C LEU A 161 16.74 7.63 31.03
N PRO A 162 17.04 6.54 31.77
CA PRO A 162 17.40 5.28 31.15
C PRO A 162 16.22 4.77 30.33
N SER A 163 16.45 4.50 29.04
CA SER A 163 15.50 3.79 28.19
C SER A 163 16.12 2.48 27.70
N GLN A 164 15.30 1.44 27.64
CA GLN A 164 15.65 0.17 27.03
C GLN A 164 14.73 -0.03 25.85
N HIS A 165 15.30 -0.41 24.72
CA HIS A 165 14.56 -0.72 23.50
C HIS A 165 14.86 -2.16 23.09
N PHE A 166 13.88 -2.79 22.47
CA PHE A 166 14.00 -4.13 21.89
C PHE A 166 13.83 -4.03 20.38
N THR A 167 14.49 -4.91 19.65
CA THR A 167 14.25 -5.04 18.21
C THR A 167 12.86 -5.61 17.97
N GLU A 168 12.11 -4.99 17.08
CA GLU A 168 10.81 -5.49 16.65
C GLU A 168 10.96 -6.29 15.34
N PRO A 169 10.12 -7.30 15.12
CA PRO A 169 10.09 -8.00 13.83
C PRO A 169 9.60 -7.06 12.71
N PRO A 170 9.90 -7.38 11.44
CA PRO A 170 9.38 -6.62 10.30
C PRO A 170 7.85 -6.46 10.36
N PRO A 171 7.31 -5.27 10.06
CA PRO A 171 5.87 -5.05 10.12
C PRO A 171 5.16 -5.85 9.04
N ARG A 172 3.99 -6.43 9.38
CA ARG A 172 3.08 -7.03 8.40
C ARG A 172 2.59 -5.98 7.40
N TYR A 173 2.25 -6.44 6.21
CA TYR A 173 1.73 -5.57 5.14
C TYR A 173 0.32 -5.07 5.45
N THR A 174 0.09 -3.79 5.26
CA THR A 174 -1.22 -3.19 4.96
C THR A 174 -1.51 -3.27 3.46
N GLU A 175 -2.73 -2.92 3.03
CA GLU A 175 -3.04 -2.76 1.59
C GLU A 175 -2.07 -1.82 0.89
N ALA A 176 -1.80 -0.64 1.46
CA ALA A 176 -0.92 0.35 0.84
C ALA A 176 0.51 -0.18 0.69
N THR A 177 1.05 -0.81 1.74
CA THR A 177 2.42 -1.36 1.69
C THR A 177 2.51 -2.62 0.82
N LEU A 178 1.43 -3.40 0.69
CA LEU A 178 1.39 -4.55 -0.21
C LEU A 178 1.37 -4.10 -1.68
N ILE A 179 0.54 -3.11 -2.03
CA ILE A 179 0.54 -2.51 -3.37
C ILE A 179 1.92 -1.98 -3.71
N LYS A 180 2.55 -1.26 -2.77
CA LYS A 180 3.91 -0.75 -2.94
C LYS A 180 4.92 -1.87 -3.19
N ALA A 181 4.84 -2.97 -2.43
CA ALA A 181 5.74 -4.11 -2.61
C ALA A 181 5.51 -4.84 -3.94
N LEU A 182 4.26 -4.93 -4.42
CA LEU A 182 3.91 -5.48 -5.72
C LEU A 182 4.49 -4.60 -6.85
N GLU A 183 4.28 -3.29 -6.77
CA GLU A 183 4.82 -2.30 -7.72
C GLU A 183 6.36 -2.33 -7.79
N GLU A 184 7.04 -2.33 -6.64
CA GLU A 184 8.51 -2.41 -6.56
C GLU A 184 9.08 -3.71 -7.15
N ARG A 185 8.29 -4.79 -7.14
CA ARG A 185 8.66 -6.09 -7.70
C ARG A 185 8.20 -6.30 -9.13
N GLY A 186 7.55 -5.31 -9.76
CA GLY A 186 7.01 -5.43 -11.11
C GLY A 186 5.81 -6.37 -11.25
N ILE A 187 5.18 -6.75 -10.12
CA ILE A 187 4.01 -7.64 -10.11
C ILE A 187 2.74 -6.81 -10.05
N GLY A 188 1.80 -7.11 -10.94
CA GLY A 188 0.56 -6.38 -11.06
C GLY A 188 0.69 -5.05 -11.79
N ARG A 189 -0.45 -4.44 -12.07
CA ARG A 189 -0.63 -3.23 -12.87
C ARG A 189 -1.72 -2.38 -12.21
N PRO A 190 -1.87 -1.08 -12.58
CA PRO A 190 -2.93 -0.22 -12.03
C PRO A 190 -4.35 -0.83 -12.11
N SER A 191 -4.59 -1.70 -13.08
CA SER A 191 -5.83 -2.46 -13.26
C SER A 191 -5.99 -3.66 -12.34
N THR A 192 -4.90 -4.22 -11.78
CA THR A 192 -4.92 -5.50 -11.06
C THR A 192 -4.63 -5.38 -9.56
N TYR A 193 -4.03 -4.30 -9.06
CA TYR A 193 -3.73 -4.15 -7.61
C TYR A 193 -4.95 -4.35 -6.70
N ALA A 194 -6.06 -3.68 -6.99
CA ALA A 194 -7.28 -3.81 -6.19
C ALA A 194 -7.92 -5.21 -6.34
N PRO A 195 -8.08 -5.78 -7.55
CA PRO A 195 -8.52 -7.16 -7.73
C PRO A 195 -7.66 -8.22 -7.05
N ILE A 196 -6.32 -8.07 -7.04
CA ILE A 196 -5.41 -8.99 -6.33
C ILE A 196 -5.76 -8.99 -4.84
N ILE A 197 -5.84 -7.80 -4.24
CA ILE A 197 -6.17 -7.63 -2.83
C ILE A 197 -7.56 -8.17 -2.48
N SER A 198 -8.57 -7.94 -3.31
CA SER A 198 -9.91 -8.47 -3.06
C SER A 198 -9.93 -9.98 -3.19
N THR A 199 -9.28 -10.54 -4.20
CA THR A 199 -9.27 -11.98 -4.48
C THR A 199 -8.63 -12.78 -3.35
N ILE A 200 -7.47 -12.35 -2.82
CA ILE A 200 -6.80 -13.08 -1.73
C ILE A 200 -7.58 -13.03 -0.42
N GLN A 201 -8.40 -11.99 -0.20
CA GLN A 201 -9.28 -11.86 0.96
C GLN A 201 -10.58 -12.67 0.77
N GLU A 202 -11.22 -12.57 -0.39
CA GLU A 202 -12.46 -13.29 -0.72
C GLU A 202 -12.24 -14.81 -0.72
N ARG A 203 -11.07 -15.26 -1.19
CA ARG A 203 -10.65 -16.67 -1.13
C ARG A 203 -10.07 -17.09 0.22
N GLN A 204 -10.03 -16.17 1.19
CA GLN A 204 -9.62 -16.43 2.56
C GLN A 204 -8.18 -16.95 2.70
N TYR A 205 -7.29 -16.57 1.77
CA TYR A 205 -5.85 -16.84 1.89
C TYR A 205 -5.19 -15.92 2.91
N VAL A 206 -5.73 -14.72 3.07
CA VAL A 206 -5.32 -13.77 4.09
C VAL A 206 -6.53 -13.24 4.83
N GLU A 207 -6.34 -12.90 6.11
CA GLU A 207 -7.29 -12.12 6.90
C GLU A 207 -6.68 -10.78 7.31
N LYS A 208 -7.53 -9.81 7.61
CA LYS A 208 -7.10 -8.47 8.00
C LYS A 208 -7.36 -8.24 9.49
N LEU A 209 -6.28 -8.19 10.26
CA LEU A 209 -6.29 -7.89 11.70
C LEU A 209 -5.66 -6.52 11.89
N GLU A 210 -6.39 -5.59 12.52
CA GLU A 210 -5.92 -4.22 12.75
C GLU A 210 -5.35 -3.53 11.49
N LYS A 211 -6.03 -3.73 10.34
CA LYS A 211 -5.64 -3.24 9.00
C LYS A 211 -4.37 -3.87 8.40
N LYS A 212 -3.78 -4.89 9.03
CA LYS A 212 -2.63 -5.64 8.53
C LYS A 212 -3.05 -7.02 8.06
N PHE A 213 -2.46 -7.48 6.95
CA PHE A 213 -2.67 -8.83 6.42
C PHE A 213 -1.92 -9.86 7.24
N THR A 214 -2.63 -10.94 7.57
CA THR A 214 -2.08 -12.14 8.18
C THR A 214 -2.47 -13.32 7.29
N PRO A 215 -1.53 -14.20 6.91
CA PRO A 215 -1.89 -15.40 6.17
C PRO A 215 -2.78 -16.30 7.03
N THR A 216 -3.75 -16.96 6.40
CA THR A 216 -4.55 -17.98 7.07
C THR A 216 -3.88 -19.36 6.91
N PRO A 217 -4.25 -20.36 7.72
CA PRO A 217 -3.77 -21.74 7.50
C PRO A 217 -4.08 -22.25 6.09
N LEU A 218 -5.20 -21.84 5.49
CA LEU A 218 -5.53 -22.16 4.09
C LEU A 218 -4.54 -21.50 3.12
N GLY A 219 -4.23 -20.22 3.32
CA GLY A 219 -3.27 -19.49 2.50
C GLY A 219 -1.87 -20.10 2.54
N GLU A 220 -1.41 -20.47 3.74
CA GLU A 220 -0.09 -21.13 3.93
C GLU A 220 -0.03 -22.48 3.20
N VAL A 221 -1.04 -23.32 3.37
CA VAL A 221 -1.09 -24.64 2.71
C VAL A 221 -1.12 -24.53 1.20
N VAL A 222 -1.91 -23.59 0.67
CA VAL A 222 -1.98 -23.35 -0.78
C VAL A 222 -0.63 -22.84 -1.28
N ASN A 223 0.00 -21.91 -0.57
CA ASN A 223 1.33 -21.43 -0.91
C ASN A 223 2.36 -22.55 -0.91
N ASP A 224 2.43 -23.35 0.15
CA ASP A 224 3.40 -24.45 0.28
C ASP A 224 3.21 -25.51 -0.80
N PHE A 225 1.94 -25.82 -1.12
CA PHE A 225 1.63 -26.71 -2.24
C PHE A 225 2.09 -26.13 -3.58
N LEU A 226 1.83 -24.85 -3.84
CA LEU A 226 2.23 -24.22 -5.08
C LEU A 226 3.75 -24.12 -5.20
N VAL A 227 4.46 -23.69 -4.15
CA VAL A 227 5.93 -23.64 -4.13
C VAL A 227 6.54 -25.02 -4.35
N SER A 228 5.97 -26.07 -3.76
CA SER A 228 6.51 -27.43 -3.88
C SER A 228 6.29 -28.09 -5.26
N ASN A 229 5.34 -27.60 -6.06
CA ASN A 229 4.96 -28.23 -7.33
C ASN A 229 5.12 -27.32 -8.56
N PHE A 230 5.18 -26.01 -8.34
CA PHE A 230 5.19 -24.98 -9.37
C PHE A 230 6.16 -23.85 -9.00
N SER A 231 7.29 -24.19 -8.37
CA SER A 231 8.28 -23.24 -7.85
C SER A 231 8.68 -22.16 -8.86
N ASP A 232 8.94 -22.55 -10.10
CA ASP A 232 9.30 -21.62 -11.18
C ASP A 232 8.18 -20.62 -11.51
N ILE A 233 6.92 -21.01 -11.36
CA ILE A 233 5.75 -20.21 -11.77
C ILE A 233 5.34 -19.24 -10.67
N VAL A 234 5.41 -19.67 -9.41
CA VAL A 234 5.09 -18.80 -8.25
C VAL A 234 6.28 -17.96 -7.78
N ASP A 235 7.42 -18.08 -8.46
CA ASP A 235 8.53 -17.18 -8.27
C ASP A 235 8.15 -15.74 -8.65
N VAL A 236 8.64 -14.81 -7.84
CA VAL A 236 8.37 -13.38 -7.98
C VAL A 236 8.97 -12.84 -9.27
N GLY A 237 10.18 -13.28 -9.63
CA GLY A 237 10.88 -12.86 -10.84
C GLY A 237 10.19 -13.39 -12.10
N PHE A 238 9.73 -14.65 -12.08
CA PHE A 238 8.93 -15.21 -13.17
C PHE A 238 7.63 -14.43 -13.38
N THR A 239 6.89 -14.16 -12.30
CA THR A 239 5.63 -13.41 -12.37
C THR A 239 5.85 -12.02 -12.97
N ALA A 240 6.89 -11.31 -12.52
CA ALA A 240 7.26 -10.00 -13.06
C ALA A 240 7.61 -10.06 -14.55
N LYS A 241 8.39 -11.08 -14.96
CA LYS A 241 8.73 -11.30 -16.37
C LYS A 241 7.47 -11.52 -17.23
N MET A 242 6.54 -12.34 -16.76
CA MET A 242 5.31 -12.62 -17.51
C MET A 242 4.47 -11.35 -17.70
N GLU A 243 4.38 -10.50 -16.68
CA GLU A 243 3.71 -9.20 -16.79
C GLU A 243 4.40 -8.29 -17.83
N ASP A 244 5.74 -8.24 -17.83
CA ASP A 244 6.52 -7.47 -18.80
C ASP A 244 6.39 -8.01 -20.24
N ASP A 245 6.31 -9.33 -20.41
CA ASP A 245 6.10 -9.98 -21.70
C ASP A 245 4.70 -9.63 -22.26
N LEU A 246 3.66 -9.61 -21.41
CA LEU A 246 2.31 -9.17 -21.79
C LEU A 246 2.27 -7.70 -22.21
N ASP A 247 3.01 -6.83 -21.52
CA ASP A 247 3.11 -5.43 -21.93
C ASP A 247 3.86 -5.28 -23.26
N SER A 248 4.88 -6.10 -23.50
CA SER A 248 5.64 -6.12 -24.75
C SER A 248 4.76 -6.56 -25.92
N ILE A 249 3.84 -7.51 -25.69
CA ILE A 249 2.80 -7.87 -26.67
C ILE A 249 1.88 -6.68 -26.94
N ALA A 250 1.42 -5.98 -25.89
CA ALA A 250 0.54 -4.81 -26.04
C ALA A 250 1.20 -3.65 -26.82
N ARG A 251 2.54 -3.53 -26.75
CA ARG A 251 3.33 -2.58 -27.55
C ARG A 251 3.66 -3.07 -28.97
N GLY A 252 3.36 -4.33 -29.30
CA GLY A 252 3.70 -4.95 -30.58
C GLY A 252 5.17 -5.35 -30.72
N GLU A 253 5.91 -5.42 -29.61
CA GLU A 253 7.32 -5.83 -29.57
C GLU A 253 7.48 -7.35 -29.63
N ASN A 254 6.52 -8.09 -29.06
CA ASN A 254 6.50 -9.56 -29.02
C ASN A 254 5.22 -10.12 -29.66
N GLN A 255 5.32 -11.30 -30.26
CA GLN A 255 4.15 -12.09 -30.66
C GLN A 255 3.61 -12.87 -29.46
N TRP A 256 2.29 -12.93 -29.31
CA TRP A 256 1.67 -13.56 -28.14
C TRP A 256 1.79 -15.08 -28.11
N ILE A 257 1.76 -15.73 -29.28
CA ILE A 257 1.80 -17.21 -29.39
C ILE A 257 3.08 -17.78 -28.76
N PRO A 258 4.30 -17.30 -29.10
CA PRO A 258 5.53 -17.76 -28.46
C PRO A 258 5.52 -17.57 -26.94
N VAL A 259 5.12 -16.40 -26.45
CA VAL A 259 5.09 -16.10 -25.00
C VAL A 259 4.18 -17.07 -24.25
N ILE A 260 3.00 -17.38 -24.80
CA ILE A 260 2.07 -18.32 -24.18
C ILE A 260 2.60 -19.77 -24.27
N ALA A 261 3.24 -20.15 -25.38
CA ALA A 261 3.83 -21.48 -25.52
C ALA A 261 4.96 -21.71 -24.50
N ASP A 262 5.85 -20.71 -24.33
CA ASP A 262 6.96 -20.73 -23.36
C ASP A 262 6.45 -20.91 -21.92
N PHE A 263 5.27 -20.38 -21.59
CA PHE A 263 4.62 -20.60 -20.30
C PHE A 263 3.93 -21.97 -20.21
N TYR A 264 3.12 -22.33 -21.21
CA TYR A 264 2.18 -23.43 -21.12
C TYR A 264 2.85 -24.81 -21.19
N GLU A 265 3.85 -24.99 -22.07
CA GLU A 265 4.48 -26.30 -22.25
C GLU A 265 5.18 -26.84 -20.98
N PRO A 266 5.93 -26.02 -20.20
CA PRO A 266 6.44 -26.47 -18.91
C PRO A 266 5.34 -26.62 -17.86
N PHE A 267 4.36 -25.71 -17.84
CA PHE A 267 3.26 -25.72 -16.88
C PHE A 267 2.42 -26.99 -16.98
N GLU A 268 2.09 -27.44 -18.19
CA GLU A 268 1.28 -28.64 -18.42
C GLU A 268 1.92 -29.90 -17.82
N LYS A 269 3.24 -30.06 -17.97
CA LYS A 269 3.99 -31.17 -17.37
C LYS A 269 3.94 -31.13 -15.85
N ASN A 270 4.18 -29.96 -15.26
CA ASN A 270 4.10 -29.78 -13.80
C ASN A 270 2.68 -30.05 -13.29
N LEU A 271 1.65 -29.67 -14.07
CA LEU A 271 0.25 -29.91 -13.73
C LEU A 271 -0.08 -31.41 -13.71
N GLU A 272 0.36 -32.18 -14.71
CA GLU A 272 0.17 -33.64 -14.74
C GLU A 272 0.82 -34.33 -13.54
N GLU A 273 2.01 -33.90 -13.13
CA GLU A 273 2.70 -34.44 -11.96
C GLU A 273 1.98 -34.07 -10.65
N ALA A 274 1.56 -32.81 -10.52
CA ALA A 274 0.86 -32.32 -9.34
C ALA A 274 -0.50 -33.03 -9.14
N GLN A 275 -1.23 -33.32 -10.22
CA GLN A 275 -2.51 -34.04 -10.16
C GLN A 275 -2.37 -35.45 -9.57
N LYS A 276 -1.22 -36.11 -9.78
CA LYS A 276 -0.95 -37.46 -9.21
C LYS A 276 -0.75 -37.44 -7.70
N LYS A 277 -0.42 -36.29 -7.10
CA LYS A 277 -0.08 -36.15 -5.67
C LYS A 277 -1.30 -36.05 -4.73
N GLY A 278 -2.53 -36.08 -5.26
CA GLY A 278 -3.76 -36.11 -4.46
C GLY A 278 -4.10 -34.78 -3.77
N ARG A 279 -5.12 -34.78 -2.91
CA ARG A 279 -5.58 -33.56 -2.21
C ARG A 279 -4.75 -33.29 -0.96
N VAL A 280 -4.25 -32.05 -0.84
CA VAL A 280 -3.55 -31.57 0.36
C VAL A 280 -4.55 -31.41 1.51
N LYS A 281 -4.19 -31.92 2.69
CA LYS A 281 -4.96 -31.67 3.92
C LYS A 281 -4.60 -30.29 4.46
N VAL A 282 -5.60 -29.44 4.65
CA VAL A 282 -5.44 -28.16 5.34
C VAL A 282 -5.38 -28.44 6.85
N PRO A 283 -4.33 -28.02 7.58
CA PRO A 283 -4.29 -28.08 9.03
C PRO A 283 -5.46 -27.29 9.60
N VAL A 284 -6.06 -27.83 10.64
CA VAL A 284 -7.16 -27.21 11.35
C VAL A 284 -6.71 -26.91 12.76
N GLU A 285 -7.04 -25.74 13.29
CA GLU A 285 -6.77 -25.43 14.69
C GLU A 285 -7.66 -26.30 15.58
N GLU A 286 -7.05 -27.07 16.47
CA GLU A 286 -7.78 -27.85 17.47
C GLU A 286 -8.33 -26.94 18.56
N THR A 287 -9.51 -27.28 19.09
CA THR A 287 -10.08 -26.59 20.24
C THR A 287 -10.32 -27.56 21.39
N GLU A 288 -10.45 -27.01 22.60
CA GLU A 288 -10.81 -27.78 23.79
C GLU A 288 -12.29 -28.22 23.77
N GLU A 289 -13.08 -27.75 22.81
CA GLU A 289 -14.50 -28.04 22.73
C GLU A 289 -14.75 -29.43 22.13
N LYS A 290 -15.66 -30.19 22.73
CA LYS A 290 -16.08 -31.50 22.21
C LYS A 290 -17.34 -31.37 21.36
N CYS A 291 -17.41 -32.19 20.32
CA CYS A 291 -18.56 -32.30 19.44
C CYS A 291 -19.75 -32.86 20.22
N GLU A 292 -20.86 -32.15 20.23
CA GLU A 292 -22.07 -32.53 20.97
C GLU A 292 -22.74 -33.79 20.38
N LYS A 293 -22.44 -34.12 19.12
CA LYS A 293 -23.00 -35.28 18.42
C LYS A 293 -22.20 -36.58 18.63
N CYS A 294 -20.89 -36.51 18.82
CA CYS A 294 -20.04 -37.73 18.89
C CYS A 294 -18.91 -37.69 19.93
N GLY A 295 -18.77 -36.60 20.69
CA GLY A 295 -17.75 -36.44 21.73
C GLY A 295 -16.31 -36.23 21.24
N ALA A 296 -16.05 -36.31 19.94
CA ALA A 296 -14.73 -36.04 19.36
C ALA A 296 -14.33 -34.55 19.50
N PRO A 297 -13.03 -34.20 19.49
CA PRO A 297 -12.60 -32.81 19.50
C PRO A 297 -13.20 -32.00 18.36
N MET A 298 -13.48 -30.73 18.59
CA MET A 298 -13.85 -29.77 17.56
C MET A 298 -12.61 -29.04 17.05
N VAL A 299 -12.69 -28.60 15.80
CA VAL A 299 -11.62 -27.89 15.12
C VAL A 299 -12.17 -26.64 14.46
N ILE A 300 -11.37 -25.57 14.39
CA ILE A 300 -11.74 -24.35 13.69
C ILE A 300 -11.52 -24.57 12.21
N ARG A 301 -12.57 -24.36 11.43
CA ARG A 301 -12.52 -24.31 9.97
C ARG A 301 -12.98 -22.94 9.50
N ILE A 302 -12.52 -22.56 8.31
CA ILE A 302 -12.92 -21.32 7.66
C ILE A 302 -13.90 -21.70 6.54
N GLY A 303 -15.08 -21.11 6.57
CA GLY A 303 -16.10 -21.26 5.53
C GLY A 303 -16.55 -19.91 5.00
N LYS A 304 -17.55 -19.91 4.12
CA LYS A 304 -18.08 -18.70 3.48
C LYS A 304 -18.47 -17.58 4.46
N PHE A 305 -18.92 -17.94 5.66
CA PHE A 305 -19.36 -16.99 6.70
C PHE A 305 -18.31 -16.70 7.79
N GLY A 306 -17.05 -17.11 7.57
CA GLY A 306 -15.95 -16.93 8.52
C GLY A 306 -15.57 -18.22 9.26
N LYS A 307 -14.88 -18.04 10.39
CA LYS A 307 -14.44 -19.16 11.26
C LYS A 307 -15.67 -19.83 11.89
N PHE A 308 -15.69 -21.15 11.90
CA PHE A 308 -16.71 -21.97 12.57
C PHE A 308 -16.07 -23.21 13.17
N LEU A 309 -16.70 -23.78 14.20
CA LEU A 309 -16.26 -25.03 14.79
C LEU A 309 -16.89 -26.19 14.02
N ALA A 310 -16.07 -27.13 13.58
CA ALA A 310 -16.49 -28.38 12.93
C ALA A 310 -16.00 -29.58 13.74
N CYS A 311 -16.71 -30.69 13.68
CA CYS A 311 -16.21 -31.94 14.26
C CYS A 311 -14.91 -32.38 13.56
N SER A 312 -13.89 -32.79 14.33
CA SER A 312 -12.63 -33.35 13.80
C SER A 312 -12.84 -34.58 12.91
N ARG A 313 -13.90 -35.36 13.13
CA ARG A 313 -14.25 -36.56 12.35
C ARG A 313 -15.02 -36.28 11.05
N PHE A 314 -15.13 -35.04 10.58
CA PHE A 314 -15.74 -34.77 9.27
C PHE A 314 -14.98 -35.51 8.15
N PRO A 315 -15.64 -36.24 7.23
CA PRO A 315 -17.08 -36.21 6.91
C PRO A 315 -17.98 -37.21 7.67
N GLU A 316 -17.44 -38.07 8.54
CA GLU A 316 -18.20 -39.07 9.32
C GLU A 316 -19.14 -38.41 10.34
N CYS A 317 -18.78 -37.21 10.81
CA CYS A 317 -19.63 -36.36 11.66
C CYS A 317 -19.69 -34.95 11.08
N ASP A 318 -20.89 -34.50 10.73
CA ASP A 318 -21.22 -33.23 10.08
C ASP A 318 -21.59 -32.10 11.06
N PHE A 319 -21.44 -32.33 12.36
CA PHE A 319 -21.79 -31.33 13.37
C PHE A 319 -20.89 -30.09 13.28
N THR A 320 -21.52 -28.92 13.20
CA THR A 320 -20.86 -27.62 13.16
C THR A 320 -21.54 -26.64 14.10
N LYS A 321 -20.80 -25.67 14.65
CA LYS A 321 -21.37 -24.56 15.41
C LYS A 321 -20.62 -23.24 15.15
N PRO A 322 -21.25 -22.08 15.38
CA PRO A 322 -20.60 -20.79 15.21
C PRO A 322 -19.36 -20.66 16.11
N TYR A 323 -18.26 -20.14 15.56
CA TYR A 323 -17.11 -19.76 16.38
C TYR A 323 -17.34 -18.35 16.92
N LEU A 324 -17.62 -18.25 18.22
CA LEU A 324 -17.72 -16.96 18.90
C LEU A 324 -16.34 -16.57 19.38
N ASN A 325 -15.73 -15.58 18.73
CA ASN A 325 -14.49 -14.98 19.19
C ASN A 325 -14.76 -14.41 20.59
N LYS A 326 -14.24 -15.05 21.64
CA LYS A 326 -14.21 -14.47 22.99
C LYS A 326 -13.21 -13.32 22.95
N THR A 327 -13.60 -12.18 22.40
CA THR A 327 -12.89 -10.93 22.63
C THR A 327 -12.79 -10.80 24.14
N GLY A 328 -11.56 -10.75 24.66
CA GLY A 328 -11.24 -10.68 26.09
C GLY A 328 -11.66 -9.34 26.72
N LEU A 329 -12.89 -8.90 26.50
CA LEU A 329 -13.55 -7.90 27.31
C LEU A 329 -13.99 -8.61 28.60
N ARG A 330 -13.13 -8.53 29.61
CA ARG A 330 -13.57 -8.45 31.00
C ARG A 330 -13.89 -7.01 31.33
#